data_AF-A0A849ZDX9-F1
#
_entry.id   AF-A0A849ZDX9-F1
#
_cell.length_a   1.000
_cell.length_b   1.000
_cell.length_c   1.000
_cell.angle_alpha   90.00
_cell.angle_beta   90.00
_cell.angle_gamma   90.00
#
_symmetry.space_group_name_H-M   'P 1'
#
loop_
_entity.id
_entity.type
_entity.pdbx_description
1 polymer ?
#
loop_
_entity_poly.entity_id
_entity_poly.type
_entity_poly.pdbx_seq_one_letter_code
_entity_poly.pdbx_strand_id
1 'polypeptide(L)'
;MTPEDREAFVDLTAHRPGFNRSAAEKRTQVIWHIAFENPTSDGGPTYFVATDGSRLLCHMGRIPTWFFLEGKRHLASFAHDLFAHPELQASGAGFFTTMKLYKSVESACQSFCGLLWTNEINVKLQQARKYDQLWVRRWVRPLDASRMIDDRLGVLPGVARSLLKVAGRSAIGVGDLALRRSWRRAPVERIERADERFDRLAETVGPRLGIAPVKDRAYVHWKYFTWPNLPTTVYGIPTPGGDLRGFVVLREPQLPSDHGRVLDLVAAPDDEEAFNGLVAVAIEHFRKHRVHSVDCMATSPPVARALGRFFFVQRLPDMPLFYLNGQKAPNPEHLAHVENWCHAFGDSEGGETP
;
A
#
# COMPACT_ATOMS: atom_id res chain seq x y z
N MET A 1 -18.88 -6.61 14.30
CA MET A 1 -19.58 -6.30 13.03
C MET A 1 -19.98 -7.60 12.40
N THR A 2 -21.20 -7.65 11.89
CA THR A 2 -21.81 -8.79 11.20
C THR A 2 -22.21 -8.35 9.79
N PRO A 3 -22.45 -9.28 8.85
CA PRO A 3 -22.94 -8.93 7.52
C PRO A 3 -24.22 -8.08 7.53
N GLU A 4 -25.07 -8.23 8.54
CA GLU A 4 -26.32 -7.50 8.74
C GLU A 4 -26.10 -6.02 9.09
N ASP A 5 -24.93 -5.66 9.63
CA ASP A 5 -24.59 -4.28 10.02
C ASP A 5 -24.29 -3.35 8.81
N ARG A 6 -24.46 -3.83 7.57
CA ARG A 6 -24.01 -3.14 6.35
C ARG A 6 -24.58 -1.74 6.19
N GLU A 7 -25.89 -1.59 6.34
CA GLU A 7 -26.56 -0.30 6.16
C GLU A 7 -26.13 0.69 7.26
N ALA A 8 -26.09 0.24 8.52
CA ALA A 8 -25.63 1.07 9.63
C ALA A 8 -24.16 1.49 9.47
N PHE A 9 -23.34 0.67 8.81
CA PHE A 9 -21.97 1.03 8.46
C PHE A 9 -21.89 2.08 7.34
N VAL A 10 -22.74 1.97 6.31
CA VAL A 10 -22.87 3.01 5.26
C VAL A 10 -23.25 4.34 5.92
N ASP A 11 -24.26 4.33 6.78
CA ASP A 11 -24.75 5.53 7.47
C ASP A 11 -23.64 6.17 8.31
N LEU A 12 -22.92 5.39 9.11
CA LEU A 12 -21.78 5.90 9.87
C LEU A 12 -20.70 6.48 8.94
N THR A 13 -20.34 5.76 7.87
CA THR A 13 -19.29 6.16 6.94
C THR A 13 -19.65 7.43 6.16
N ALA A 14 -20.94 7.70 5.94
CA ALA A 14 -21.42 8.93 5.29
C ALA A 14 -21.10 10.20 6.10
N HIS A 15 -20.78 10.08 7.39
CA HIS A 15 -20.34 11.21 8.23
C HIS A 15 -18.84 11.52 8.09
N ARG A 16 -18.08 10.79 7.27
CA ARG A 16 -16.68 11.13 7.00
C ARG A 16 -16.59 12.47 6.27
N PRO A 17 -15.63 13.36 6.63
CA PRO A 17 -15.43 14.61 5.91
C PRO A 17 -15.28 14.38 4.40
N GLY A 18 -16.10 15.07 3.60
CA GLY A 18 -16.09 14.97 2.14
C GLY A 18 -16.81 13.76 1.55
N PHE A 19 -17.38 12.86 2.37
CA PHE A 19 -18.15 11.73 1.87
C PHE A 19 -19.60 12.14 1.62
N ASN A 20 -20.12 11.68 0.47
CA ASN A 20 -21.56 11.54 0.26
C ASN A 20 -21.94 10.06 0.41
N ARG A 21 -23.23 9.75 0.31
CA ARG A 21 -23.72 8.38 0.44
C ARG A 21 -23.07 7.41 -0.56
N SER A 22 -22.86 7.82 -1.81
CA SER A 22 -22.19 6.98 -2.81
C SER A 22 -20.73 6.69 -2.45
N ALA A 23 -19.99 7.66 -1.93
CA ALA A 23 -18.62 7.46 -1.44
C ALA A 23 -18.61 6.51 -0.22
N ALA A 24 -19.58 6.65 0.68
CA ALA A 24 -19.75 5.76 1.82
C ALA A 24 -20.07 4.31 1.40
N GLU A 25 -20.95 4.12 0.41
CA GLU A 25 -21.27 2.80 -0.16
C GLU A 25 -20.03 2.15 -0.80
N LYS A 26 -19.26 2.91 -1.59
CA LYS A 26 -18.00 2.42 -2.19
C LYS A 26 -17.00 1.99 -1.11
N ARG A 27 -16.83 2.81 -0.08
CA ARG A 27 -15.95 2.46 1.05
C ARG A 27 -16.47 1.23 1.81
N THR A 28 -17.78 1.11 1.98
CA THR A 28 -18.40 -0.06 2.62
C THR A 28 -18.13 -1.34 1.82
N GLN A 29 -18.17 -1.30 0.49
CA GLN A 29 -17.80 -2.46 -0.33
C GLN A 29 -16.38 -2.95 -0.04
N VAL A 30 -15.44 -2.02 0.09
CA VAL A 30 -14.04 -2.32 0.41
C VAL A 30 -13.91 -2.92 1.79
N ILE A 31 -14.58 -2.35 2.78
CA ILE A 31 -14.55 -2.88 4.16
C ILE A 31 -15.21 -4.26 4.24
N TRP A 32 -16.28 -4.52 3.51
CA TRP A 32 -16.88 -5.85 3.44
C TRP A 32 -15.92 -6.87 2.81
N HIS A 33 -15.29 -6.48 1.71
CA HIS A 33 -14.29 -7.32 1.04
C HIS A 33 -13.11 -7.65 1.98
N ILE A 34 -12.65 -6.69 2.80
CA ILE A 34 -11.60 -6.93 3.78
C ILE A 34 -12.09 -7.79 4.96
N ALA A 35 -13.27 -7.48 5.50
CA ALA A 35 -13.75 -8.10 6.73
C ALA A 35 -14.24 -9.54 6.54
N PHE A 36 -14.80 -9.85 5.37
CA PHE A 36 -15.52 -11.11 5.13
C PHE A 36 -14.98 -11.95 3.97
N GLU A 37 -14.16 -11.39 3.07
CA GLU A 37 -13.62 -12.10 1.91
C GLU A 37 -12.10 -12.31 1.98
N ASN A 38 -11.45 -11.87 3.07
CA ASN A 38 -10.03 -12.11 3.29
C ASN A 38 -9.72 -13.62 3.32
N PRO A 39 -8.80 -14.13 2.48
CA PRO A 39 -8.46 -15.55 2.44
C PRO A 39 -7.75 -16.05 3.71
N THR A 40 -7.25 -15.14 4.55
CA THR A 40 -6.60 -15.49 5.82
C THR A 40 -7.54 -15.27 7.00
N SER A 41 -7.66 -16.29 7.84
CA SER A 41 -8.40 -16.23 9.11
C SER A 41 -7.53 -16.78 10.24
N ASP A 42 -7.63 -16.15 11.41
CA ASP A 42 -7.05 -16.63 12.66
C ASP A 42 -8.14 -17.07 13.67
N GLY A 43 -9.38 -17.21 13.21
CA GLY A 43 -10.54 -17.54 14.03
C GLY A 43 -11.05 -16.42 14.95
N GLY A 44 -10.35 -15.28 15.00
CA GLY A 44 -10.75 -14.13 15.81
C GLY A 44 -11.63 -13.13 15.03
N PRO A 45 -12.29 -12.19 15.72
CA PRO A 45 -13.07 -11.13 15.08
C PRO A 45 -12.17 -10.20 14.25
N THR A 46 -12.58 -9.87 13.02
CA THR A 46 -11.84 -8.98 12.09
C THR A 46 -12.25 -7.51 12.22
N TYR A 47 -13.42 -7.22 12.80
CA TYR A 47 -13.94 -5.86 12.83
C TYR A 47 -14.71 -5.56 14.12
N PHE A 48 -14.31 -4.46 14.78
CA PHE A 48 -14.84 -4.03 16.06
C PHE A 48 -15.66 -2.76 15.88
N VAL A 49 -16.80 -2.69 16.56
CA VAL A 49 -17.72 -1.57 16.48
C VAL A 49 -18.18 -1.16 17.88
N ALA A 50 -18.42 0.12 18.08
CA ALA A 50 -19.16 0.65 19.22
C ALA A 50 -20.55 1.04 18.74
N THR A 51 -21.58 0.65 19.49
CA THR A 51 -22.98 0.85 19.12
C THR A 51 -23.75 1.61 20.20
N ASP A 52 -24.82 2.28 19.76
CA ASP A 52 -25.89 2.78 20.61
C ASP A 52 -27.21 2.26 20.03
N GLY A 53 -27.77 1.22 20.67
CA GLY A 53 -28.82 0.40 20.07
C GLY A 53 -28.38 -0.20 18.73
N SER A 54 -29.13 0.10 17.66
CA SER A 54 -28.84 -0.33 16.28
C SER A 54 -27.90 0.59 15.52
N ARG A 55 -27.51 1.74 16.08
CA ARG A 55 -26.65 2.72 15.40
C ARG A 55 -25.19 2.40 15.68
N LEU A 56 -24.37 2.35 14.62
CA LEU A 56 -22.92 2.31 14.76
C LEU A 56 -22.39 3.72 15.03
N LEU A 57 -21.53 3.86 16.04
CA LEU A 57 -20.93 5.14 16.41
C LEU A 57 -19.43 5.20 16.18
N CYS A 58 -18.74 4.06 16.19
CA CYS A 58 -17.31 4.01 15.97
C CYS A 58 -16.92 2.62 15.49
N HIS A 59 -15.87 2.52 14.69
CA HIS A 59 -15.39 1.24 14.20
C HIS A 59 -13.88 1.23 13.97
N MET A 60 -13.30 0.03 14.01
CA MET A 60 -11.90 -0.23 13.67
C MET A 60 -11.75 -1.68 13.23
N GLY A 61 -11.02 -1.89 12.14
CA GLY A 61 -10.77 -3.21 11.58
C GLY A 61 -9.38 -3.74 11.89
N ARG A 62 -9.23 -5.06 11.73
CA ARG A 62 -7.95 -5.73 11.55
C ARG A 62 -8.04 -6.76 10.42
N ILE A 63 -6.91 -6.97 9.77
CA ILE A 63 -6.75 -7.87 8.64
C ILE A 63 -5.74 -8.95 9.07
N PRO A 64 -6.19 -10.15 9.48
CA PRO A 64 -5.30 -11.28 9.66
C PRO A 64 -4.57 -11.56 8.35
N THR A 65 -3.25 -11.69 8.40
CA THR A 65 -2.42 -11.87 7.20
C THR A 65 -1.26 -12.78 7.54
N TRP A 66 -0.96 -13.74 6.66
CA TRP A 66 0.30 -14.47 6.72
C TRP A 66 1.44 -13.56 6.28
N PHE A 67 2.49 -13.49 7.08
CA PHE A 67 3.74 -12.81 6.76
C PHE A 67 4.86 -13.83 6.61
N PHE A 68 5.89 -13.50 5.83
CA PHE A 68 7.22 -13.99 6.11
C PHE A 68 7.80 -13.19 7.26
N LEU A 69 8.41 -13.87 8.24
CA LEU A 69 9.20 -13.31 9.32
C LEU A 69 10.42 -14.22 9.47
N GLU A 70 11.62 -13.66 9.25
CA GLU A 70 12.88 -14.42 9.29
C GLU A 70 12.83 -15.71 8.45
N GLY A 71 12.22 -15.62 7.27
CA GLY A 71 12.09 -16.73 6.33
C GLY A 71 10.99 -17.74 6.62
N LYS A 72 10.18 -17.55 7.67
CA LYS A 72 9.09 -18.46 8.03
C LYS A 72 7.73 -17.79 7.89
N ARG A 73 6.70 -18.58 7.53
CA ARG A 73 5.31 -18.11 7.56
C ARG A 73 4.92 -17.84 9.02
N HIS A 74 4.37 -16.65 9.27
CA HIS A 74 4.00 -16.15 10.59
C HIS A 74 2.68 -15.41 10.52
N LEU A 75 1.71 -15.76 11.35
CA LEU A 75 0.39 -15.13 11.34
C LEU A 75 0.43 -13.85 12.19
N ALA A 76 0.09 -12.73 11.57
CA ALA A 76 0.02 -11.42 12.22
C ALA A 76 -1.18 -10.64 11.65
N SER A 77 -1.26 -9.33 11.88
CA SER A 77 -2.36 -8.54 11.34
C SER A 77 -1.92 -7.16 10.86
N PHE A 78 -2.78 -6.53 10.06
CA PHE A 78 -2.82 -5.08 9.93
C PHE A 78 -4.02 -4.52 10.69
N ALA A 79 -3.90 -3.37 11.34
CA ALA A 79 -5.05 -2.61 11.81
C ALA A 79 -5.41 -1.55 10.76
N HIS A 80 -6.69 -1.26 10.60
CA HIS A 80 -7.13 -0.35 9.55
C HIS A 80 -8.46 0.35 9.85
N ASP A 81 -8.73 1.40 9.08
CA ASP A 81 -10.02 2.10 8.98
C ASP A 81 -10.67 2.53 10.30
N LEU A 82 -9.90 3.10 11.22
CA LEU A 82 -10.47 3.70 12.43
C LEU A 82 -11.30 4.94 12.09
N PHE A 83 -12.57 4.95 12.51
CA PHE A 83 -13.41 6.14 12.42
C PHE A 83 -14.43 6.21 13.56
N ALA A 84 -14.63 7.43 14.08
CA ALA A 84 -15.58 7.74 15.13
C ALA A 84 -16.55 8.82 14.65
N HIS A 85 -17.84 8.61 14.87
CA HIS A 85 -18.90 9.55 14.53
C HIS A 85 -18.61 10.93 15.15
N PRO A 86 -18.85 12.05 14.43
CA PRO A 86 -18.59 13.40 14.95
C PRO A 86 -19.22 13.72 16.30
N GLU A 87 -20.40 13.19 16.61
CA GLU A 87 -21.05 13.34 17.93
C GLU A 87 -20.23 12.75 19.08
N LEU A 88 -19.56 11.62 18.86
CA LEU A 88 -18.65 11.07 19.87
C LEU A 88 -17.46 12.00 20.10
N GLN A 89 -16.97 12.64 19.04
CA GLN A 89 -15.87 13.59 19.14
C GLN A 89 -16.30 14.85 19.91
N ALA A 90 -17.51 15.36 19.64
CA ALA A 90 -18.07 16.54 20.29
C ALA A 90 -18.37 16.34 21.79
N SER A 91 -18.78 15.13 22.18
CA SER A 91 -19.09 14.79 23.59
C SER A 91 -17.86 14.49 24.45
N GLY A 92 -16.65 14.44 23.88
CA GLY A 92 -15.43 14.02 24.56
C GLY A 92 -15.32 12.50 24.80
N ALA A 93 -16.39 11.73 24.56
CA ALA A 93 -16.39 10.27 24.69
C ALA A 93 -15.59 9.57 23.58
N GLY A 94 -15.41 10.23 22.42
CA GLY A 94 -14.77 9.66 21.24
C GLY A 94 -13.35 9.16 21.49
N PHE A 95 -12.57 9.86 22.32
CA PHE A 95 -11.25 9.40 22.73
C PHE A 95 -11.33 8.05 23.44
N PHE A 96 -12.15 7.93 24.48
CA PHE A 96 -12.28 6.71 25.27
C PHE A 96 -12.85 5.53 24.47
N THR A 97 -13.84 5.77 23.62
CA THR A 97 -14.40 4.76 22.73
C THR A 97 -13.35 4.25 21.74
N THR A 98 -12.59 5.16 21.14
CA THR A 98 -11.47 4.82 20.24
C THR A 98 -10.38 4.02 20.96
N MET A 99 -10.03 4.39 22.20
CA MET A 99 -9.06 3.65 23.01
C MET A 99 -9.52 2.22 23.31
N LYS A 100 -10.83 2.01 23.56
CA LYS A 100 -11.40 0.67 23.74
C LYS A 100 -11.32 -0.17 22.45
N LEU A 101 -11.54 0.43 21.28
CA LEU A 101 -11.38 -0.25 19.99
C LEU A 101 -9.93 -0.68 19.76
N TYR A 102 -8.95 0.21 19.99
CA TYR A 102 -7.53 -0.15 19.92
C TYR A 102 -7.20 -1.33 20.85
N LYS A 103 -7.65 -1.28 22.11
CA LYS A 103 -7.47 -2.40 23.06
C LYS A 103 -8.11 -3.70 22.57
N SER A 104 -9.24 -3.62 21.87
CA SER A 104 -9.94 -4.78 21.32
C SER A 104 -9.12 -5.41 20.18
N VAL A 105 -8.58 -4.58 19.28
CA VAL A 105 -7.64 -5.03 18.23
C VAL A 105 -6.40 -5.67 18.84
N GLU A 106 -5.77 -5.02 19.82
CA GLU A 106 -4.59 -5.58 20.52
C GLU A 106 -4.83 -6.95 21.15
N SER A 107 -6.01 -7.10 21.76
CA SER A 107 -6.39 -8.33 22.46
C SER A 107 -6.67 -9.46 21.47
N ALA A 108 -7.23 -9.14 20.31
CA ALA A 108 -7.51 -10.12 19.25
C ALA A 108 -6.27 -10.53 18.46
N CYS A 109 -5.25 -9.68 18.36
CA CYS A 109 -4.02 -10.01 17.66
C CYS A 109 -3.14 -10.99 18.48
N GLN A 110 -2.87 -12.16 17.91
CA GLN A 110 -1.99 -13.19 18.48
C GLN A 110 -0.49 -12.80 18.40
N SER A 111 -0.14 -11.91 17.48
CA SER A 111 1.21 -11.43 17.20
C SER A 111 1.22 -9.90 17.05
N PHE A 112 2.30 -9.35 16.49
CA PHE A 112 2.38 -7.96 16.04
C PHE A 112 1.22 -7.60 15.11
N CYS A 113 0.86 -6.32 15.11
CA CYS A 113 -0.14 -5.78 14.20
C CYS A 113 0.36 -4.45 13.63
N GLY A 114 0.55 -4.39 12.32
CA GLY A 114 1.02 -3.19 11.63
C GLY A 114 -0.10 -2.17 11.46
N LEU A 115 0.20 -0.88 11.63
CA LEU A 115 -0.71 0.23 11.37
C LEU A 115 -0.06 1.14 10.34
N LEU A 116 -0.71 1.20 9.18
CA LEU A 116 -0.27 1.97 8.03
C LEU A 116 -1.34 3.02 7.70
N TRP A 117 -1.02 3.97 6.82
CA TRP A 117 -1.98 4.93 6.25
C TRP A 117 -2.63 5.84 7.29
N THR A 118 -1.87 6.24 8.30
CA THR A 118 -2.38 6.98 9.45
C THR A 118 -2.46 8.48 9.14
N ASN A 119 -3.64 9.06 9.29
CA ASN A 119 -3.81 10.51 9.31
C ASN A 119 -3.19 11.11 10.60
N GLU A 120 -3.06 12.44 10.66
CA GLU A 120 -2.42 13.13 11.79
C GLU A 120 -3.08 12.85 13.15
N ILE A 121 -4.41 12.67 13.17
CA ILE A 121 -5.15 12.34 14.39
C ILE A 121 -4.73 10.95 14.88
N ASN A 122 -4.70 9.97 13.98
CA ASN A 122 -4.31 8.60 14.30
C ASN A 122 -2.86 8.51 14.75
N VAL A 123 -1.95 9.28 14.14
CA VAL A 123 -0.54 9.39 14.59
C VAL A 123 -0.47 9.81 16.07
N LYS A 124 -1.19 10.87 16.45
CA LYS A 124 -1.21 11.34 17.85
C LYS A 124 -1.76 10.29 18.81
N LEU A 125 -2.83 9.58 18.43
CA LEU A 125 -3.41 8.52 19.25
C LEU A 125 -2.43 7.34 19.43
N GLN A 126 -1.74 6.94 18.37
CA GLN A 126 -0.79 5.83 18.40
C GLN A 126 0.48 6.17 19.20
N GLN A 127 0.95 7.41 19.11
CA GLN A 127 2.03 7.92 19.96
C GLN A 127 1.62 7.98 21.44
N ALA A 128 0.40 8.45 21.75
CA ALA A 128 -0.12 8.44 23.12
C ALA A 128 -0.23 7.01 23.70
N ARG A 129 -0.44 6.01 22.83
CA ARG A 129 -0.44 4.59 23.17
C ARG A 129 0.96 3.97 23.28
N LYS A 130 2.01 4.72 22.93
CA LYS A 130 3.41 4.26 22.92
C LYS A 130 3.62 3.04 22.04
N TYR A 131 2.93 2.99 20.89
CA TYR A 131 3.23 2.00 19.87
C TYR A 131 4.61 2.25 19.27
N ASP A 132 5.26 1.17 18.86
CA ASP A 132 6.54 1.25 18.16
C ASP A 132 6.34 1.95 16.82
N GLN A 133 7.27 2.84 16.48
CA GLN A 133 7.16 3.71 15.30
C GLN A 133 8.42 3.59 14.43
N LEU A 134 8.20 3.37 13.15
CA LEU A 134 9.18 3.34 12.08
C LEU A 134 8.82 4.39 11.01
N TRP A 135 9.76 4.64 10.09
CA TRP A 135 9.60 5.63 9.03
C TRP A 135 9.83 5.00 7.66
N VAL A 136 8.77 4.97 6.87
CA VAL A 136 8.74 4.36 5.55
C VAL A 136 9.02 5.39 4.48
N ARG A 137 9.99 5.07 3.62
CA ARG A 137 10.40 5.93 2.52
C ARG A 137 9.45 5.80 1.34
N ARG A 138 9.06 6.95 0.81
CA ARG A 138 8.36 7.07 -0.47
C ARG A 138 9.35 7.49 -1.55
N TRP A 139 9.15 6.97 -2.74
CA TRP A 139 9.98 7.22 -3.90
C TRP A 139 9.09 7.73 -5.03
N VAL A 140 9.52 8.78 -5.71
CA VAL A 140 8.80 9.35 -6.85
C VAL A 140 9.73 9.47 -8.06
N ARG A 141 9.23 9.08 -9.23
CA ARG A 141 9.88 9.37 -10.51
C ARG A 141 8.99 10.32 -11.31
N PRO A 142 9.42 11.57 -11.55
CA PRO A 142 8.77 12.44 -12.52
C PRO A 142 8.84 11.82 -13.92
N LEU A 143 7.70 11.77 -14.61
CA LEU A 143 7.60 11.37 -16.01
C LEU A 143 7.39 12.57 -16.94
N ASP A 144 6.76 13.63 -16.43
CA ASP A 144 6.65 14.91 -17.12
C ASP A 144 6.91 16.06 -16.13
N ALA A 145 8.03 16.75 -16.30
CA ALA A 145 8.43 17.89 -15.46
C ALA A 145 7.53 19.12 -15.66
N SER A 146 6.71 19.17 -16.71
CA SER A 146 5.98 20.38 -17.09
C SER A 146 4.98 20.85 -16.03
N ARG A 147 4.30 19.93 -15.36
CA ARG A 147 3.36 20.27 -14.27
C ARG A 147 4.08 20.76 -13.01
N MET A 148 5.21 20.16 -12.65
CA MET A 148 6.04 20.65 -11.54
C MET A 148 6.55 22.07 -11.79
N ILE A 149 6.90 22.38 -13.03
CA ILE A 149 7.30 23.72 -13.46
C ILE A 149 6.12 24.69 -13.37
N ASP A 150 4.91 24.28 -13.78
CA ASP A 150 3.72 25.12 -13.66
C ASP A 150 3.37 25.42 -12.19
N ASP A 151 3.39 24.41 -11.34
CA ASP A 151 3.00 24.52 -9.93
C ASP A 151 4.00 25.35 -9.10
N ARG A 152 5.32 25.24 -9.38
CA ARG A 152 6.36 25.92 -8.59
C ARG A 152 6.81 27.26 -9.16
N LEU A 153 6.66 27.48 -10.46
CA LEU A 153 7.23 28.65 -11.16
C LEU A 153 6.16 29.51 -11.82
N GLY A 154 4.92 29.49 -11.30
CA GLY A 154 3.79 30.27 -11.83
C GLY A 154 4.04 31.77 -11.96
N VAL A 155 5.01 32.31 -11.21
CA VAL A 155 5.45 33.72 -11.24
C VAL A 155 6.38 34.06 -12.41
N LEU A 156 6.90 33.09 -13.16
CA LEU A 156 7.80 33.35 -14.29
C LEU A 156 7.03 33.73 -15.58
N PRO A 157 7.63 34.55 -16.46
CA PRO A 157 7.08 34.83 -17.79
C PRO A 157 6.83 33.55 -18.60
N GLY A 158 5.74 33.53 -19.38
CA GLY A 158 5.29 32.33 -20.10
C GLY A 158 6.35 31.73 -21.05
N VAL A 159 7.17 32.56 -21.69
CA VAL A 159 8.25 32.11 -22.59
C VAL A 159 9.35 31.36 -21.80
N ALA A 160 9.74 31.88 -20.64
CA ALA A 160 10.73 31.24 -19.77
C ALA A 160 10.22 29.88 -19.25
N ARG A 161 8.93 29.81 -18.85
CA ARG A 161 8.30 28.54 -18.46
C ARG A 161 8.31 27.52 -19.60
N SER A 162 7.96 27.93 -20.81
CA SER A 162 7.96 27.04 -21.98
C SER A 162 9.34 26.48 -22.30
N LEU A 163 10.39 27.30 -22.23
CA LEU A 163 11.78 26.84 -22.43
C LEU A 163 12.20 25.84 -21.34
N LEU A 164 11.88 26.10 -20.07
CA LEU A 164 12.16 25.18 -18.97
C LEU A 164 11.41 23.86 -19.11
N LYS A 165 10.16 23.89 -19.59
CA LYS A 165 9.38 22.67 -19.88
C LYS A 165 10.04 21.82 -20.96
N VAL A 166 10.49 22.46 -22.05
CA VAL A 166 11.20 21.77 -23.14
C VAL A 166 12.52 21.18 -22.63
N ALA A 167 13.31 21.96 -21.88
CA ALA A 167 14.56 21.48 -21.30
C ALA A 167 14.34 20.30 -20.34
N GLY A 168 13.35 20.39 -19.44
CA GLY A 168 13.00 19.33 -18.51
C GLY A 168 12.54 18.04 -19.19
N ARG A 169 11.69 18.15 -20.22
CA ARG A 169 11.26 17.00 -21.04
C ARG A 169 12.44 16.35 -21.77
N SER A 170 13.32 17.15 -22.35
CA SER A 170 14.52 16.66 -23.04
C SER A 170 15.49 15.96 -22.08
N ALA A 171 15.70 16.50 -20.87
CA ALA A 171 16.57 15.87 -19.88
C ALA A 171 16.03 14.50 -19.43
N ILE A 172 14.72 14.40 -19.16
CA ILE A 172 14.08 13.11 -18.84
C ILE A 172 14.22 12.14 -20.00
N GLY A 173 13.93 12.58 -21.24
CA GLY A 173 14.01 11.75 -22.43
C GLY A 173 15.41 11.22 -22.74
N VAL A 174 16.46 12.03 -22.53
CA VAL A 174 17.86 11.60 -22.67
C VAL A 174 18.23 10.58 -21.60
N GLY A 175 17.85 10.83 -20.34
CA GLY A 175 18.04 9.88 -19.25
C GLY A 175 17.38 8.53 -19.56
N ASP A 176 16.16 8.54 -20.08
CA ASP A 176 15.45 7.32 -20.48
C ASP A 176 16.14 6.53 -21.58
N LEU A 177 16.70 7.23 -22.58
CA LEU A 177 17.40 6.59 -23.68
C LEU A 177 18.68 5.90 -23.19
N ALA A 178 19.40 6.53 -22.26
CA ALA A 178 20.55 5.94 -21.60
C ALA A 178 20.14 4.68 -20.81
N LEU A 179 19.08 4.76 -20.00
CA LEU A 179 18.55 3.61 -19.24
C LEU A 179 18.11 2.45 -20.13
N ARG A 180 17.48 2.75 -21.28
CA ARG A 180 17.05 1.74 -22.26
C ARG A 180 18.21 0.98 -22.88
N ARG A 181 19.36 1.63 -23.05
CA ARG A 181 20.56 1.01 -23.64
C ARG A 181 21.41 0.25 -22.62
N SER A 182 21.38 0.65 -21.36
CA SER A 182 22.30 0.11 -20.36
C SER A 182 21.86 -1.20 -19.72
N TRP A 183 20.59 -1.61 -19.84
CA TRP A 183 20.06 -2.72 -19.03
C TRP A 183 19.48 -3.87 -19.84
N ARG A 184 19.91 -5.08 -19.48
CA ARG A 184 19.19 -6.31 -19.84
C ARG A 184 17.82 -6.27 -19.17
N ARG A 185 16.78 -6.34 -19.98
CA ARG A 185 15.40 -6.41 -19.52
C ARG A 185 14.95 -7.85 -19.66
N ALA A 186 14.61 -8.49 -18.56
CA ALA A 186 13.90 -9.74 -18.63
C ALA A 186 12.55 -9.51 -19.36
N PRO A 187 12.10 -10.45 -20.20
CA PRO A 187 10.76 -10.40 -20.79
C PRO A 187 9.71 -10.25 -19.69
N VAL A 188 8.72 -9.40 -19.95
CA VAL A 188 7.60 -9.16 -19.04
C VAL A 188 6.31 -9.53 -19.75
N GLU A 189 5.40 -10.19 -19.05
CA GLU A 189 4.05 -10.47 -19.50
C GLU A 189 3.01 -9.81 -18.60
N ARG A 190 1.83 -9.51 -19.17
CA ARG A 190 0.67 -9.10 -18.39
C ARG A 190 0.01 -10.34 -17.82
N ILE A 191 -0.34 -10.30 -16.53
CA ILE A 191 -1.01 -11.38 -15.83
C ILE A 191 -2.49 -11.02 -15.70
N GLU A 192 -3.35 -11.80 -16.38
CA GLU A 192 -4.80 -11.57 -16.35
C GLU A 192 -5.51 -12.28 -15.18
N ARG A 193 -4.85 -13.22 -14.53
CA ARG A 193 -5.37 -13.95 -13.35
C ARG A 193 -4.26 -14.42 -12.44
N ALA A 194 -4.53 -14.46 -11.14
CA ALA A 194 -3.66 -15.14 -10.18
C ALA A 194 -3.73 -16.66 -10.39
N ASP A 195 -2.58 -17.29 -10.61
CA ASP A 195 -2.42 -18.73 -10.83
C ASP A 195 -1.35 -19.33 -9.90
N GLU A 196 -1.09 -20.63 -10.01
CA GLU A 196 -0.21 -21.39 -9.08
C GLU A 196 1.25 -20.89 -9.11
N ARG A 197 1.64 -20.07 -10.08
CA ARG A 197 2.99 -19.50 -10.13
C ARG A 197 3.22 -18.50 -9.00
N PHE A 198 2.17 -17.87 -8.47
CA PHE A 198 2.26 -17.02 -7.27
C PHE A 198 2.54 -17.83 -6.02
N ASP A 199 1.93 -19.01 -5.87
CA ASP A 199 2.22 -19.91 -4.75
C ASP A 199 3.69 -20.33 -4.76
N ARG A 200 4.21 -20.72 -5.94
CA ARG A 200 5.64 -21.08 -6.09
C ARG A 200 6.59 -19.91 -5.86
N LEU A 201 6.24 -18.72 -6.35
CA LEU A 201 7.01 -17.51 -6.09
C LEU A 201 7.03 -17.19 -4.59
N ALA A 202 5.88 -17.27 -3.91
CA ALA A 202 5.79 -17.04 -2.48
C ALA A 202 6.71 -17.98 -1.70
N GLU A 203 6.72 -19.28 -2.01
CA GLU A 203 7.58 -20.26 -1.33
C GLU A 203 9.08 -20.07 -1.62
N THR A 204 9.44 -19.69 -2.85
CA THR A 204 10.85 -19.61 -3.27
C THR A 204 11.51 -18.26 -2.98
N VAL A 205 10.76 -17.17 -3.14
CA VAL A 205 11.26 -15.79 -2.98
C VAL A 205 10.82 -15.19 -1.66
N GLY A 206 9.60 -15.46 -1.22
CA GLY A 206 8.99 -14.86 -0.03
C GLY A 206 9.84 -14.94 1.24
N PRO A 207 10.45 -16.10 1.59
CA PRO A 207 11.34 -16.22 2.74
C PRO A 207 12.53 -15.25 2.75
N ARG A 208 12.89 -14.71 1.58
CA ARG A 208 14.05 -13.82 1.40
C ARG A 208 13.66 -12.33 1.49
N LEU A 209 12.38 -12.00 1.67
CA LEU A 209 11.88 -10.62 1.67
C LEU A 209 11.90 -9.95 3.05
N GLY A 210 12.34 -10.65 4.11
CA GLY A 210 12.27 -10.16 5.48
C GLY A 210 10.85 -10.25 6.04
N ILE A 211 10.32 -9.12 6.52
CA ILE A 211 8.96 -8.96 7.02
C ILE A 211 8.06 -8.49 5.89
N ALA A 212 7.27 -9.40 5.31
CA ALA A 212 6.44 -9.13 4.14
C ALA A 212 5.18 -9.98 4.16
N PRO A 213 4.01 -9.50 3.69
CA PRO A 213 2.87 -10.38 3.47
C PRO A 213 3.22 -11.54 2.52
N VAL A 214 2.67 -12.72 2.79
CA VAL A 214 2.77 -13.88 1.90
C VAL A 214 1.87 -13.62 0.70
N LYS A 215 2.49 -13.24 -0.42
CA LYS A 215 1.80 -12.90 -1.68
C LYS A 215 1.61 -14.14 -2.56
N ASP A 216 0.92 -15.12 -2.00
CA ASP A 216 0.51 -16.33 -2.71
C ASP A 216 -0.68 -16.05 -3.65
N ARG A 217 -1.15 -17.07 -4.35
CA ARG A 217 -2.24 -16.92 -5.33
C ARG A 217 -3.51 -16.37 -4.68
N ALA A 218 -3.87 -16.87 -3.49
CA ALA A 218 -5.10 -16.47 -2.82
C ALA A 218 -5.03 -15.00 -2.38
N TYR A 219 -3.91 -14.59 -1.77
CA TYR A 219 -3.67 -13.20 -1.38
C TYR A 219 -3.70 -12.28 -2.59
N VAL A 220 -2.94 -12.59 -3.66
CA VAL A 220 -2.85 -11.74 -4.85
C VAL A 220 -4.20 -11.63 -5.56
N HIS A 221 -4.96 -12.72 -5.66
CA HIS A 221 -6.30 -12.72 -6.23
C HIS A 221 -7.23 -11.78 -5.46
N TRP A 222 -7.36 -12.03 -4.15
CA TRP A 222 -8.17 -11.22 -3.24
C TRP A 222 -7.78 -9.74 -3.33
N LYS A 223 -6.48 -9.47 -3.21
CA LYS A 223 -5.96 -8.12 -3.01
C LYS A 223 -5.94 -7.25 -4.26
N TYR A 224 -5.73 -7.84 -5.43
CA TYR A 224 -5.47 -7.06 -6.65
C TYR A 224 -6.44 -7.36 -7.79
N PHE A 225 -6.99 -8.57 -7.87
CA PHE A 225 -7.93 -8.93 -8.94
C PHE A 225 -9.40 -8.73 -8.56
N THR A 226 -9.72 -8.82 -7.26
CA THR A 226 -11.11 -8.69 -6.78
C THR A 226 -11.36 -7.45 -5.94
N TRP A 227 -10.35 -6.61 -5.70
CA TRP A 227 -10.50 -5.43 -4.85
C TRP A 227 -11.56 -4.45 -5.41
N PRO A 228 -12.60 -4.10 -4.64
CA PRO A 228 -13.66 -3.23 -5.12
C PRO A 228 -13.15 -1.83 -5.49
N ASN A 229 -13.60 -1.29 -6.62
CA ASN A 229 -13.35 0.10 -7.04
C ASN A 229 -11.86 0.49 -7.23
N LEU A 230 -10.94 -0.47 -7.23
CA LEU A 230 -9.51 -0.25 -7.43
C LEU A 230 -9.03 -1.03 -8.66
N PRO A 231 -9.13 -0.44 -9.87
CA PRO A 231 -8.58 -1.06 -11.06
C PRO A 231 -7.07 -1.21 -10.91
N THR A 232 -6.57 -2.43 -11.10
CA THR A 232 -5.14 -2.74 -11.09
C THR A 232 -4.70 -3.43 -12.36
N THR A 233 -3.41 -3.30 -12.67
CA THR A 233 -2.72 -4.11 -13.67
C THR A 233 -1.56 -4.84 -13.02
N VAL A 234 -1.45 -6.13 -13.30
CA VAL A 234 -0.36 -6.98 -12.83
C VAL A 234 0.53 -7.39 -14.00
N TYR A 235 1.85 -7.22 -13.82
CA TYR A 235 2.86 -7.73 -14.75
C TYR A 235 3.78 -8.71 -14.04
N GLY A 236 4.21 -9.76 -14.73
CA GLY A 236 5.14 -10.76 -14.21
C GLY A 236 6.32 -10.99 -15.13
N ILE A 237 7.40 -11.53 -14.57
CA ILE A 237 8.56 -11.99 -15.32
C ILE A 237 8.57 -13.51 -15.28
N PRO A 238 8.37 -14.20 -16.42
CA PRO A 238 8.46 -15.64 -16.46
C PRO A 238 9.92 -16.12 -16.37
N THR A 239 10.12 -17.24 -15.71
CA THR A 239 11.31 -18.08 -15.85
C THR A 239 11.23 -18.85 -17.18
N PRO A 240 12.36 -19.38 -17.69
CA PRO A 240 12.32 -20.33 -18.81
C PRO A 240 11.45 -21.57 -18.56
N GLY A 241 11.25 -21.96 -17.30
CA GLY A 241 10.41 -23.09 -16.89
C GLY A 241 8.92 -22.75 -16.75
N GLY A 242 8.51 -21.52 -17.02
CA GLY A 242 7.11 -21.08 -16.94
C GLY A 242 6.67 -20.54 -15.57
N ASP A 243 7.50 -20.65 -14.53
CA ASP A 243 7.27 -20.03 -13.21
C ASP A 243 7.51 -18.52 -13.21
N LEU A 244 7.21 -17.83 -12.11
CA LEU A 244 7.49 -16.39 -11.97
C LEU A 244 8.84 -16.15 -11.28
N ARG A 245 9.64 -15.22 -11.81
CA ARG A 245 10.83 -14.63 -11.14
C ARG A 245 10.46 -13.45 -10.24
N GLY A 246 9.33 -12.81 -10.54
CA GLY A 246 8.84 -11.63 -9.83
C GLY A 246 7.62 -11.03 -10.52
N PHE A 247 6.97 -10.08 -9.86
CA PHE A 247 5.83 -9.34 -10.38
C PHE A 247 5.77 -7.91 -9.84
N VAL A 248 5.02 -7.06 -10.55
CA VAL A 248 4.70 -5.70 -10.14
C VAL A 248 3.21 -5.48 -10.29
N VAL A 249 2.62 -4.79 -9.31
CA VAL A 249 1.20 -4.41 -9.33
C VAL A 249 1.10 -2.91 -9.43
N LEU A 250 0.30 -2.45 -10.38
CA LEU A 250 0.07 -1.04 -10.67
C LEU A 250 -1.38 -0.69 -10.37
N ARG A 251 -1.60 0.45 -9.72
CA ARG A 251 -2.93 1.06 -9.65
C ARG A 251 -3.18 1.86 -10.92
N GLU A 252 -4.30 1.61 -11.58
CA GLU A 252 -4.70 2.39 -12.74
C GLU A 252 -5.08 3.83 -12.31
N PRO A 253 -4.62 4.86 -13.03
CA PRO A 253 -5.06 6.23 -12.79
C PRO A 253 -6.56 6.34 -13.11
N GLN A 254 -7.35 6.91 -12.20
CA GLN A 254 -8.79 7.08 -12.39
C GLN A 254 -9.14 8.49 -12.87
N LEU A 255 -8.30 9.47 -12.54
CA LEU A 255 -8.41 10.85 -12.99
C LEU A 255 -7.16 11.26 -13.78
N PRO A 256 -7.27 12.19 -14.76
CA PRO A 256 -6.11 12.70 -15.50
C PRO A 256 -5.02 13.31 -14.61
N SER A 257 -5.40 13.80 -13.43
CA SER A 257 -4.49 14.41 -12.47
C SER A 257 -3.71 13.40 -11.63
N ASP A 258 -4.07 12.12 -11.68
CA ASP A 258 -3.53 11.09 -10.80
C ASP A 258 -2.05 10.81 -11.08
N HIS A 259 -1.35 10.46 -10.01
CA HIS A 259 -0.02 9.89 -10.09
C HIS A 259 -0.15 8.39 -10.33
N GLY A 260 0.73 7.83 -11.16
CA GLY A 260 0.87 6.37 -11.23
C GLY A 260 1.34 5.85 -9.88
N ARG A 261 0.79 4.72 -9.41
CA ARG A 261 1.25 4.09 -8.17
C ARG A 261 1.64 2.65 -8.41
N VAL A 262 2.85 2.31 -8.00
CA VAL A 262 3.29 0.93 -7.84
C VAL A 262 2.79 0.44 -6.49
N LEU A 263 1.76 -0.42 -6.51
CA LEU A 263 1.19 -1.02 -5.31
C LEU A 263 2.10 -2.09 -4.74
N ASP A 264 2.78 -2.84 -5.60
CA ASP A 264 3.68 -3.90 -5.18
C ASP A 264 4.80 -4.13 -6.18
N LEU A 265 5.97 -4.55 -5.70
CA LEU A 265 7.16 -4.85 -6.50
C LEU A 265 7.94 -5.98 -5.81
N VAL A 266 7.80 -7.20 -6.35
CA VAL A 266 8.34 -8.42 -5.76
C VAL A 266 9.28 -9.12 -6.73
N ALA A 267 10.49 -9.40 -6.27
CA ALA A 267 11.46 -10.28 -6.90
C ALA A 267 12.45 -10.76 -5.83
N ALA A 268 13.30 -11.73 -6.17
CA ALA A 268 14.39 -12.13 -5.29
C ALA A 268 15.34 -10.93 -5.01
N PRO A 269 15.83 -10.73 -3.77
CA PRO A 269 16.66 -9.58 -3.40
C PRO A 269 17.93 -9.35 -4.25
N ASP A 270 18.43 -10.42 -4.85
CA ASP A 270 19.62 -10.47 -5.72
C ASP A 270 19.29 -10.51 -7.22
N ASP A 271 18.01 -10.62 -7.60
CA ASP A 271 17.59 -10.64 -9.00
C ASP A 271 17.40 -9.22 -9.55
N GLU A 272 18.52 -8.55 -9.80
CA GLU A 272 18.52 -7.18 -10.33
C GLU A 272 17.86 -7.08 -11.70
N GLU A 273 17.98 -8.11 -12.54
CA GLU A 273 17.37 -8.13 -13.87
C GLU A 273 15.85 -8.16 -13.77
N ALA A 274 15.29 -8.94 -12.84
CA ALA A 274 13.86 -8.96 -12.58
C ALA A 274 13.36 -7.60 -12.09
N PHE A 275 14.01 -7.02 -11.08
CA PHE A 275 13.65 -5.68 -10.62
C PHE A 275 13.71 -4.63 -11.74
N ASN A 276 14.75 -4.67 -12.58
CA ASN A 276 14.88 -3.74 -13.70
C ASN A 276 13.75 -3.92 -14.72
N GLY A 277 13.39 -5.16 -15.07
CA GLY A 277 12.27 -5.44 -15.97
C GLY A 277 10.94 -4.89 -15.43
N LEU A 278 10.67 -5.14 -14.14
CA LEU A 278 9.44 -4.73 -13.45
C LEU A 278 9.33 -3.20 -13.27
N VAL A 279 10.41 -2.52 -12.91
CA VAL A 279 10.38 -1.04 -12.81
C VAL A 279 10.23 -0.42 -14.21
N ALA A 280 10.92 -0.99 -15.22
CA ALA A 280 10.81 -0.51 -16.59
C ALA A 280 9.37 -0.62 -17.14
N VAL A 281 8.71 -1.78 -16.95
CA VAL A 281 7.34 -1.97 -17.45
C VAL A 281 6.34 -1.07 -16.72
N ALA A 282 6.54 -0.81 -15.42
CA ALA A 282 5.71 0.12 -14.66
C ALA A 282 5.77 1.54 -15.23
N ILE A 283 6.98 2.03 -15.50
CA ILE A 283 7.18 3.36 -16.11
C ILE A 283 6.57 3.42 -17.51
N GLU A 284 6.78 2.40 -18.33
CA GLU A 284 6.23 2.36 -19.69
C GLU A 284 4.70 2.32 -19.69
N HIS A 285 4.12 1.54 -18.78
CA HIS A 285 2.68 1.51 -18.56
C HIS A 285 2.13 2.90 -18.20
N PHE A 286 2.73 3.57 -17.23
CA PHE A 286 2.29 4.89 -16.79
C PHE A 286 2.52 6.00 -17.83
N ARG A 287 3.57 5.89 -18.64
CA ARG A 287 3.76 6.78 -19.81
C ARG A 287 2.68 6.65 -20.85
N LYS A 288 2.24 5.41 -21.14
CA LYS A 288 1.12 5.17 -22.07
C LYS A 288 -0.16 5.85 -21.56
N HIS A 289 -0.35 5.87 -20.25
CA HIS A 289 -1.47 6.56 -19.58
C HIS A 289 -1.23 8.06 -19.34
N ARG A 290 -0.09 8.61 -19.77
CA ARG A 290 0.26 10.04 -19.68
C ARG A 290 0.23 10.60 -18.25
N VAL A 291 0.47 9.79 -17.22
CA VAL A 291 0.59 10.32 -15.84
C VAL A 291 1.90 11.09 -15.68
N HIS A 292 1.90 12.08 -14.80
CA HIS A 292 3.02 13.01 -14.65
C HIS A 292 4.15 12.49 -13.76
N SER A 293 3.84 11.56 -12.87
CA SER A 293 4.85 10.89 -12.03
C SER A 293 4.39 9.50 -11.63
N VAL A 294 5.34 8.70 -11.16
CA VAL A 294 5.11 7.38 -10.57
C VAL A 294 5.59 7.40 -9.13
N ASP A 295 4.73 6.97 -8.22
CA ASP A 295 5.01 6.85 -6.79
C ASP A 295 5.16 5.36 -6.44
N CYS A 296 6.15 5.04 -5.62
CA CYS A 296 6.41 3.70 -5.08
C CYS A 296 6.83 3.80 -3.61
N MET A 297 6.34 2.89 -2.78
CA MET A 297 6.80 2.74 -1.39
C MET A 297 7.88 1.67 -1.36
N ALA A 298 8.99 1.94 -0.67
CA ALA A 298 10.05 0.95 -0.54
C ALA A 298 10.79 1.12 0.78
N THR A 299 10.51 0.22 1.72
CA THR A 299 11.30 0.04 2.94
C THR A 299 12.51 -0.87 2.69
N SER A 300 12.38 -1.86 1.81
CA SER A 300 13.44 -2.84 1.59
C SER A 300 14.61 -2.24 0.78
N PRO A 301 15.87 -2.45 1.20
CA PRO A 301 17.04 -1.97 0.47
C PRO A 301 17.12 -2.45 -1.00
N PRO A 302 16.78 -3.71 -1.36
CA PRO A 302 16.76 -4.16 -2.75
C PRO A 302 15.81 -3.33 -3.63
N VAL A 303 14.58 -3.08 -3.15
CA VAL A 303 13.59 -2.30 -3.90
C VAL A 303 14.06 -0.85 -4.03
N ALA A 304 14.55 -0.23 -2.95
CA ALA A 304 15.07 1.13 -2.99
C ALA A 304 16.24 1.29 -3.99
N ARG A 305 17.17 0.32 -4.03
CA ARG A 305 18.28 0.31 -5.02
C ARG A 305 17.76 0.20 -6.45
N ALA A 306 16.79 -0.67 -6.70
CA ALA A 306 16.16 -0.80 -8.01
C ALA A 306 15.48 0.50 -8.45
N LEU A 307 14.71 1.15 -7.56
CA LEU A 307 14.08 2.44 -7.85
C LEU A 307 15.10 3.54 -8.14
N GLY A 308 16.17 3.63 -7.34
CA GLY A 308 17.22 4.64 -7.51
C GLY A 308 17.92 4.56 -8.87
N ARG A 309 18.13 3.35 -9.40
CA ARG A 309 18.65 3.14 -10.77
C ARG A 309 17.77 3.81 -11.81
N PHE A 310 16.46 3.76 -11.62
CA PHE A 310 15.45 4.37 -12.46
C PHE A 310 15.17 5.84 -12.08
N PHE A 311 16.12 6.54 -11.47
CA PHE A 311 16.01 7.95 -11.10
C PHE A 311 14.74 8.28 -10.28
N PHE A 312 14.22 7.31 -9.53
CA PHE A 312 13.28 7.64 -8.47
C PHE A 312 14.05 8.38 -7.38
N VAL A 313 13.45 9.44 -6.87
CA VAL A 313 14.00 10.24 -5.77
C VAL A 313 13.12 10.08 -4.54
N GLN A 314 13.73 10.11 -3.36
CA GLN A 314 12.97 10.02 -2.11
C GLN A 314 12.06 11.25 -1.95
N ARG A 315 10.79 11.02 -1.63
CA ARG A 315 9.77 12.03 -1.37
C ARG A 315 9.61 12.20 0.14
N LEU A 316 10.00 13.38 0.63
CA LEU A 316 9.82 13.78 2.03
C LEU A 316 8.43 14.45 2.26
N PRO A 317 7.90 14.41 3.49
CA PRO A 317 8.39 13.61 4.62
C PRO A 317 8.12 12.10 4.42
N ASP A 318 8.91 11.29 5.11
CA ASP A 318 8.66 9.86 5.23
C ASP A 318 7.32 9.60 5.93
N MET A 319 6.71 8.46 5.65
CA MET A 319 5.42 8.08 6.24
C MET A 319 5.64 7.30 7.52
N PRO A 320 4.90 7.57 8.59
CA PRO A 320 4.99 6.74 9.78
C PRO A 320 4.39 5.36 9.50
N LEU A 321 5.08 4.34 9.98
CA LEU A 321 4.58 2.99 10.15
C LEU A 321 4.57 2.72 11.65
N PHE A 322 3.43 2.35 12.21
CA PHE A 322 3.38 1.90 13.59
C PHE A 322 3.18 0.39 13.62
N TYR A 323 3.59 -0.24 14.73
CA TYR A 323 3.12 -1.57 15.05
C TYR A 323 2.83 -1.68 16.54
N LEU A 324 1.84 -2.50 16.87
CA LEU A 324 1.50 -2.88 18.24
C LEU A 324 1.81 -4.36 18.45
N ASN A 325 1.86 -4.80 19.71
CA ASN A 325 2.15 -6.18 20.08
C ASN A 325 3.48 -6.73 19.54
N GLY A 326 4.49 -5.88 19.32
CA GLY A 326 5.81 -6.32 18.85
C GLY A 326 6.42 -7.41 19.75
N GLN A 327 6.21 -7.30 21.06
CA GLN A 327 6.64 -8.28 22.06
C GLN A 327 5.99 -9.68 21.93
N LYS A 328 4.87 -9.80 21.21
CA LYS A 328 4.24 -11.10 20.93
C LYS A 328 4.87 -11.80 19.73
N ALA A 329 5.70 -11.11 18.95
CA ALA A 329 6.41 -11.73 17.84
C ALA A 329 7.56 -12.60 18.36
N PRO A 330 7.95 -13.66 17.61
CA PRO A 330 9.08 -14.52 17.98
C PRO A 330 10.40 -13.76 18.18
N ASN A 331 10.61 -12.69 17.41
CA ASN A 331 11.79 -11.83 17.48
C ASN A 331 11.39 -10.35 17.41
N PRO A 332 11.10 -9.70 18.56
CA PRO A 332 10.70 -8.30 18.59
C PRO A 332 11.78 -7.34 18.08
N GLU A 333 13.06 -7.64 18.30
CA GLU A 333 14.17 -6.83 17.80
C GLU A 333 14.17 -6.78 16.27
N HIS A 334 13.88 -7.91 15.60
CA HIS A 334 13.80 -7.94 14.14
C HIS A 334 12.73 -6.98 13.57
N LEU A 335 11.64 -6.74 14.30
CA LEU A 335 10.59 -5.80 13.91
C LEU A 335 11.02 -4.34 14.03
N ALA A 336 11.98 -4.01 14.90
CA ALA A 336 12.40 -2.63 15.18
C ALA A 336 13.25 -1.99 14.07
N HIS A 337 13.66 -2.77 13.07
CA HIS A 337 14.52 -2.34 11.97
C HIS A 337 13.71 -2.20 10.67
N VAL A 338 13.51 -0.97 10.19
CA VAL A 338 12.69 -0.71 8.99
C VAL A 338 13.22 -1.41 7.73
N GLU A 339 14.53 -1.60 7.65
CA GLU A 339 15.22 -2.32 6.58
C GLU A 339 14.86 -3.81 6.50
N ASN A 340 14.35 -4.39 7.59
CA ASN A 340 13.84 -5.76 7.62
C ASN A 340 12.42 -5.86 7.03
N TRP A 341 11.70 -4.75 6.89
CA TRP A 341 10.37 -4.75 6.32
C TRP A 341 10.42 -4.62 4.80
N CYS A 342 9.55 -5.34 4.10
CA CYS A 342 9.27 -5.16 2.69
C CYS A 342 7.83 -4.69 2.48
N HIS A 343 7.57 -3.47 2.96
CA HIS A 343 6.27 -2.81 2.83
C HIS A 343 6.07 -2.19 1.47
N ALA A 344 4.83 -2.28 1.01
CA ALA A 344 4.37 -1.70 -0.25
C ALA A 344 3.04 -0.94 -0.08
N PHE A 345 2.69 -0.08 -1.06
CA PHE A 345 1.42 0.64 -1.04
C PHE A 345 0.22 -0.30 -1.01
N GLY A 346 0.35 -1.48 -1.60
CA GLY A 346 -0.67 -2.51 -1.60
C GLY A 346 -0.92 -3.16 -0.24
N ASP A 347 -0.10 -2.92 0.78
CA ASP A 347 -0.31 -3.51 2.11
C ASP A 347 -1.43 -2.81 2.90
N SER A 348 -2.05 -3.52 3.85
CA SER A 348 -3.22 -3.05 4.60
C SER A 348 -4.34 -2.57 3.66
N GLU A 349 -4.80 -1.33 3.73
CA GLU A 349 -5.82 -0.73 2.85
C GLU A 349 -5.25 0.25 1.81
N GLY A 350 -3.92 0.36 1.70
CA GLY A 350 -3.21 1.46 1.03
C GLY A 350 -3.33 1.56 -0.49
N GLY A 351 -4.00 0.60 -1.12
CA GLY A 351 -4.40 0.72 -2.52
C GLY A 351 -5.31 1.93 -2.73
N GLU A 352 -6.10 2.28 -1.72
CA GLU A 352 -6.99 3.43 -1.73
C GLU A 352 -6.24 4.71 -1.39
N THR A 353 -6.63 5.83 -2.00
CA THR A 353 -6.05 7.12 -1.60
C THR A 353 -6.50 7.37 -0.15
N PRO A 354 -5.60 7.72 0.78
CA PRO A 354 -5.96 8.02 2.17
C PRO A 354 -7.01 9.11 2.31
#